data_AF-A0A139XGD2-F1
#
_entry.id   AF-A0A139XGD2-F1
#
_cell.length_a   1.000
_cell.length_b   1.000
_cell.length_c   1.000
_cell.angle_alpha   90.00
_cell.angle_beta   90.00
_cell.angle_gamma   90.00
#
_symmetry.space_group_name_H-M   'P 1'
#
loop_
_entity.id
_entity.type
_entity.pdbx_description
1 polymer ?
#
loop_
_entity_poly.entity_id
_entity_poly.type
_entity_poly.pdbx_seq_one_letter_code
_entity_poly.pdbx_strand_id
1 'polypeptide(L)'
;MKHLKSRSQDLRNLFENSITIEYVAEPLKAVPADADVAEVWHWMVMQDFDVVGVESEGAVSGYLERNSLKVKQGKCSDYQQVFHPKELIAISTPLMKLLPILQQTSRLFVLDCNRVSGIVTCGDLQKAPVRMLLFGLLTLLEMNLLRLVRRYYSQDSWQQVLKSERIEIARRLWQESQERNEATDLLDYIQFCDKRELVLHQPELLKQLGIKSKRSGERFLKSAEHLRNRLAHAQDLVSGSSWTELISLAEAMEQLLVRCEDVE
;
A
#
# COMPACT_ATOMS: atom_id res chain seq x y z
N MET A 1 28.74 -9.16 -8.45
CA MET A 1 28.41 -8.19 -7.39
C MET A 1 28.18 -8.93 -6.08
N LYS A 2 28.76 -8.48 -4.96
CA LYS A 2 28.37 -8.95 -3.62
C LYS A 2 26.85 -8.79 -3.52
N HIS A 3 26.12 -9.86 -3.20
CA HIS A 3 24.66 -9.82 -3.08
C HIS A 3 24.26 -8.69 -2.12
N LEU A 4 23.71 -7.60 -2.65
CA LEU A 4 23.03 -6.57 -1.86
C LEU A 4 21.79 -7.24 -1.28
N LYS A 5 21.91 -7.80 -0.07
CA LYS A 5 20.78 -8.31 0.70
C LYS A 5 20.08 -7.11 1.35
N SER A 6 19.28 -6.38 0.58
CA SER A 6 18.25 -5.52 1.17
C SER A 6 17.17 -6.44 1.72
N ARG A 7 16.96 -6.44 3.04
CA ARG A 7 15.95 -7.29 3.68
C ARG A 7 14.63 -6.55 3.82
N SER A 8 13.53 -7.29 3.84
CA SER A 8 12.20 -6.81 4.23
C SER A 8 12.23 -6.13 5.58
N GLN A 9 13.06 -6.63 6.50
CA GLN A 9 13.25 -6.04 7.81
C GLN A 9 13.82 -4.62 7.75
N ASP A 10 14.71 -4.31 6.81
CA ASP A 10 15.30 -2.97 6.69
C ASP A 10 14.24 -1.95 6.24
N LEU A 11 13.41 -2.34 5.27
CA LEU A 11 12.27 -1.54 4.82
C LEU A 11 11.24 -1.40 5.95
N ARG A 12 10.92 -2.49 6.65
CA ARG A 12 10.02 -2.45 7.81
C ARG A 12 10.54 -1.45 8.85
N ASN A 13 11.81 -1.56 9.23
CA ASN A 13 12.43 -0.66 10.21
C ASN A 13 12.36 0.81 9.77
N LEU A 14 12.56 1.11 8.49
CA LEU A 14 12.44 2.46 7.96
C LEU A 14 11.03 3.02 8.13
N PHE A 15 10.01 2.27 7.70
CA PHE A 15 8.61 2.71 7.78
C PHE A 15 8.03 2.64 9.19
N GLU A 16 8.57 1.76 10.04
CA GLU A 16 8.11 1.62 11.41
C GLU A 16 8.66 2.73 12.32
N ASN A 17 9.87 3.22 12.06
CA ASN A 17 10.52 4.21 12.92
C ASN A 17 10.55 5.64 12.37
N SER A 18 10.42 5.82 11.05
CA SER A 18 10.68 7.13 10.43
C SER A 18 9.48 7.75 9.71
N ILE A 19 8.42 6.99 9.43
CA ILE A 19 7.25 7.48 8.68
C ILE A 19 5.99 7.18 9.48
N THR A 20 5.31 8.24 9.90
CA THR A 20 4.13 8.18 10.75
C THR A 20 2.86 8.61 10.00
N ILE A 21 1.71 8.54 10.69
CA ILE A 21 0.43 9.05 10.20
C ILE A 21 0.47 10.53 9.83
N GLU A 22 1.34 11.32 10.45
CA GLU A 22 1.54 12.74 10.15
C GLU A 22 1.68 13.03 8.65
N TYR A 23 2.41 12.18 7.90
CA TYR A 23 2.69 12.40 6.48
C TYR A 23 1.50 12.08 5.55
N VAL A 24 0.42 11.53 6.09
CA VAL A 24 -0.77 11.16 5.32
C VAL A 24 -2.06 11.75 5.88
N ALA A 25 -2.04 12.30 7.09
CA ALA A 25 -3.18 12.97 7.70
C ALA A 25 -3.55 14.26 6.95
N GLU A 26 -4.85 14.54 6.86
CA GLU A 26 -5.37 15.85 6.49
C GLU A 26 -5.91 16.58 7.73
N PRO A 27 -5.86 17.92 7.76
CA PRO A 27 -6.50 18.69 8.83
C PRO A 27 -8.01 18.43 8.87
N LEU A 28 -8.55 18.15 10.05
CA LEU A 28 -9.99 18.01 10.23
C LEU A 28 -10.63 19.40 10.20
N LYS A 29 -11.36 19.71 9.13
CA LYS A 29 -12.17 20.95 9.08
C LYS A 29 -13.23 20.89 10.17
N ALA A 30 -13.37 21.97 10.93
CA ALA A 30 -14.30 22.07 12.03
C ALA A 30 -15.24 23.26 11.87
N VAL A 31 -16.44 23.13 12.44
CA VAL A 31 -17.47 24.17 12.48
C VAL A 31 -17.86 24.46 13.94
N PRO A 32 -18.32 25.69 14.25
CA PRO A 32 -18.78 26.02 15.61
C PRO A 32 -19.95 25.14 16.06
N ALA A 33 -19.95 24.72 17.32
CA ALA A 33 -21.03 23.92 17.90
C ALA A 33 -22.40 24.60 17.85
N ASP A 34 -22.45 25.92 17.87
CA ASP A 34 -23.67 26.73 17.84
C ASP A 34 -24.11 27.14 16.42
N ALA A 35 -23.37 26.76 15.38
CA ALA A 35 -23.72 27.03 14.00
C ALA A 35 -25.02 26.32 13.58
N ASP A 36 -25.74 26.92 12.63
CA ASP A 36 -26.94 26.32 12.06
C ASP A 36 -26.60 25.08 11.22
N VAL A 37 -27.24 23.95 11.55
CA VAL A 37 -26.93 22.68 10.92
C VAL A 37 -27.32 22.62 9.44
N ALA A 38 -28.31 23.40 9.00
CA ALA A 38 -28.74 23.44 7.61
C ALA A 38 -27.73 24.18 6.74
N GLU A 39 -27.20 25.30 7.24
CA GLU A 39 -26.11 26.05 6.60
C GLU A 39 -24.85 25.20 6.49
N VAL A 40 -24.44 24.54 7.58
CA VAL A 40 -23.29 23.64 7.60
C VAL A 40 -23.48 22.48 6.63
N TRP A 41 -24.67 21.86 6.60
CA TRP A 41 -24.94 20.77 5.66
C TRP A 41 -24.82 21.22 4.20
N HIS A 42 -25.34 22.40 3.85
CA HIS A 42 -25.22 22.94 2.50
C HIS A 42 -23.76 23.20 2.13
N TRP A 43 -22.98 23.76 3.06
CA TRP A 43 -21.55 23.96 2.87
C TRP A 43 -20.79 22.63 2.72
N MET A 44 -21.11 21.60 3.52
CA MET A 44 -20.53 20.24 3.38
C MET A 44 -20.84 19.64 2.01
N VAL A 45 -22.03 19.85 1.45
CA VAL A 45 -22.36 19.41 0.09
C VAL A 45 -21.54 20.18 -0.94
N MET A 46 -21.47 21.51 -0.83
CA MET A 46 -20.75 22.37 -1.76
C MET A 46 -19.23 22.12 -1.77
N GLN A 47 -18.65 21.77 -0.63
CA GLN A 47 -17.21 21.46 -0.49
C GLN A 47 -16.90 19.96 -0.57
N ASP A 48 -17.92 19.13 -0.78
CA ASP A 48 -17.86 17.66 -0.80
C ASP A 48 -17.20 17.03 0.44
N PHE A 49 -17.52 17.55 1.63
CA PHE A 49 -17.15 16.92 2.89
C PHE A 49 -18.20 15.89 3.31
N ASP A 50 -17.75 14.66 3.55
CA ASP A 50 -18.56 13.64 4.22
C ASP A 50 -18.60 13.84 5.74
N VAL A 51 -17.53 14.38 6.31
CA VAL A 51 -17.33 14.52 7.76
C VAL A 51 -16.65 15.84 8.08
N VAL A 52 -17.09 16.51 9.14
CA VAL A 52 -16.42 17.69 9.73
C VAL A 52 -16.43 17.63 11.25
N GLY A 53 -15.41 18.20 11.89
CA GLY A 53 -15.35 18.35 13.34
C GLY A 53 -16.37 19.39 13.84
N VAL A 54 -16.76 19.25 15.10
CA VAL A 54 -17.56 20.23 15.84
C VAL A 54 -16.68 20.83 16.93
N GLU A 55 -16.46 22.13 16.85
CA GLU A 55 -15.61 22.88 17.75
C GLU A 55 -16.42 23.59 18.83
N SER A 56 -15.99 23.41 20.09
CA SER A 56 -16.47 24.16 21.25
C SER A 56 -15.26 24.59 22.08
N GLU A 57 -15.26 25.84 22.55
CA GLU A 57 -14.18 26.38 23.40
C GLU A 57 -12.75 26.24 22.81
N GLY A 58 -12.62 26.33 21.48
CA GLY A 58 -11.33 26.24 20.79
C GLY A 58 -10.76 24.81 20.69
N ALA A 59 -11.61 23.78 20.84
CA ALA A 59 -11.25 22.38 20.67
C ALA A 59 -12.33 21.61 19.91
N VAL A 60 -11.91 20.71 19.03
CA VAL A 60 -12.82 19.75 18.38
C VAL A 60 -13.32 18.75 19.43
N SER A 61 -14.61 18.81 19.74
CA SER A 61 -15.27 18.02 20.80
C SER A 61 -16.08 16.83 20.26
N GLY A 62 -16.37 16.83 18.95
CA GLY A 62 -17.08 15.78 18.25
C GLY A 62 -16.98 15.97 16.74
N TYR A 63 -17.82 15.26 15.99
CA TYR A 63 -17.90 15.41 14.53
C TYR A 63 -19.34 15.26 14.03
N LEU A 64 -19.59 15.79 12.83
CA LEU A 64 -20.82 15.58 12.06
C LEU A 64 -20.51 14.72 10.85
N GLU A 65 -21.42 13.80 10.54
CA GLU A 65 -21.41 13.04 9.31
C GLU A 65 -22.58 13.50 8.44
N ARG A 66 -22.29 13.88 7.19
CA ARG A 66 -23.26 14.47 6.25
C ARG A 66 -24.51 13.60 6.11
N ASN A 67 -24.30 12.28 6.07
CA ASN A 67 -25.36 11.28 5.87
C ASN A 67 -26.18 11.00 7.14
N SER A 68 -25.71 11.37 8.34
CA SER A 68 -26.47 11.21 9.58
C SER A 68 -27.46 12.36 9.82
N LEU A 69 -27.32 13.48 9.11
CA LEU A 69 -28.14 14.69 9.24
C LEU A 69 -29.49 14.56 8.52
N LYS A 70 -30.41 13.78 9.12
CA LYS A 70 -31.77 13.55 8.59
C LYS A 70 -32.68 14.77 8.73
N VAL A 71 -32.62 15.44 9.87
CA VAL A 71 -33.35 16.68 10.15
C VAL A 71 -32.33 17.81 10.11
N LYS A 72 -32.61 18.84 9.31
CA LYS A 72 -31.71 19.99 9.08
C LYS A 72 -32.25 21.21 9.81
N GLN A 73 -32.43 21.08 11.12
CA GLN A 73 -32.93 22.16 11.97
C GLN A 73 -32.27 22.08 13.34
N GLY A 74 -31.85 23.22 13.88
CA GLY A 74 -31.13 23.29 15.15
C GLY A 74 -29.64 23.53 14.96
N LYS A 75 -28.87 23.27 16.00
CA LYS A 75 -27.43 23.56 16.04
C LYS A 75 -26.59 22.33 15.73
N CYS A 76 -25.36 22.54 15.28
CA CYS A 76 -24.40 21.45 15.08
C CYS A 76 -24.21 20.58 16.34
N SER A 77 -24.22 21.17 17.54
CA SER A 77 -24.13 20.45 18.81
C SER A 77 -25.23 19.41 19.02
N ASP A 78 -26.41 19.62 18.44
CA ASP A 78 -27.57 18.74 18.63
C ASP A 78 -27.41 17.41 17.87
N TYR A 79 -26.52 17.38 16.86
CA TYR A 79 -26.29 16.24 15.98
C TYR A 79 -24.87 15.67 16.07
N GLN A 80 -24.02 16.24 16.91
CA GLN A 80 -22.61 15.84 17.00
C GLN A 80 -22.48 14.40 17.52
N GLN A 81 -21.56 13.67 16.90
CA GLN A 81 -21.14 12.34 17.33
C GLN A 81 -19.85 12.45 18.17
N VAL A 82 -19.75 11.62 19.20
CA VAL A 82 -18.55 11.50 20.03
C VAL A 82 -17.55 10.58 19.32
N PHE A 83 -16.26 10.93 19.37
CA PHE A 83 -15.20 10.08 18.84
C PHE A 83 -15.13 8.74 19.59
N HIS A 84 -15.34 7.64 18.86
CA HIS A 84 -15.16 6.32 19.46
C HIS A 84 -13.65 5.95 19.50
N PRO A 85 -13.12 5.32 20.56
CA PRO A 85 -11.70 5.00 20.66
C PRO A 85 -11.13 4.18 19.49
N LYS A 86 -11.96 3.35 18.85
CA LYS A 86 -11.57 2.57 17.66
C LYS A 86 -11.39 3.40 16.39
N GLU A 87 -11.91 4.62 16.37
CA GLU A 87 -11.78 5.55 15.26
C GLU A 87 -10.63 6.55 15.49
N LEU A 88 -9.91 6.45 16.60
CA LEU A 88 -8.79 7.34 16.93
C LEU A 88 -7.46 6.68 16.61
N ILE A 89 -6.55 7.45 16.03
CA ILE A 89 -5.16 7.05 15.78
C ILE A 89 -4.20 8.16 16.20
N ALA A 90 -3.15 7.83 16.93
CA ALA A 90 -2.13 8.82 17.31
C ALA A 90 -1.36 9.28 16.06
N ILE A 91 -1.06 10.58 15.96
CA ILE A 91 -0.30 11.16 14.85
C ILE A 91 1.09 10.52 14.67
N SER A 92 1.69 10.06 15.77
CA SER A 92 2.97 9.38 15.81
C SER A 92 2.90 7.88 15.48
N THR A 93 1.72 7.33 15.21
CA THR A 93 1.57 5.91 14.86
C THR A 93 2.35 5.63 13.57
N PRO A 94 3.13 4.54 13.49
CA PRO A 94 3.82 4.20 12.26
C PRO A 94 2.86 3.96 11.09
N LEU A 95 3.19 4.49 9.91
CA LEU A 95 2.33 4.41 8.73
C LEU A 95 1.99 2.97 8.34
N MET A 96 2.92 2.03 8.56
CA MET A 96 2.71 0.61 8.25
C MET A 96 1.51 -0.01 8.99
N LYS A 97 1.15 0.54 10.16
CA LYS A 97 -0.01 0.08 10.95
C LYS A 97 -1.34 0.61 10.41
N LEU A 98 -1.33 1.57 9.50
CA LEU A 98 -2.54 2.20 8.96
C LEU A 98 -3.38 1.23 8.12
N LEU A 99 -2.73 0.46 7.24
CA LEU A 99 -3.39 -0.41 6.26
C LEU A 99 -4.38 -1.40 6.91
N PRO A 100 -4.00 -2.22 7.92
CA PRO A 100 -4.93 -3.17 8.53
C PRO A 100 -6.09 -2.48 9.26
N ILE A 101 -5.88 -1.27 9.78
CA ILE A 101 -6.93 -0.51 10.49
C ILE A 101 -7.97 0.01 9.48
N LEU A 102 -7.53 0.64 8.39
CA LEU A 102 -8.41 1.14 7.33
C LEU A 102 -9.13 0.03 6.54
N GLN A 103 -8.70 -1.23 6.68
CA GLN A 103 -9.46 -2.36 6.15
C GLN A 103 -10.80 -2.55 6.87
N GLN A 104 -10.89 -2.13 8.13
CA GLN A 104 -12.04 -2.33 9.01
C GLN A 104 -12.87 -1.05 9.19
N THR A 105 -12.30 0.10 8.88
CA THR A 105 -12.92 1.43 9.06
C THR A 105 -12.69 2.30 7.82
N SER A 106 -13.67 3.09 7.41
CA SER A 106 -13.53 3.99 6.26
C SER A 106 -12.63 5.21 6.53
N ARG A 107 -12.47 5.58 7.81
CA ARG A 107 -11.70 6.74 8.27
C ARG A 107 -11.17 6.52 9.68
N LEU A 108 -10.18 7.33 10.05
CA LEU A 108 -9.67 7.51 11.40
C LEU A 108 -9.49 8.99 11.67
N PHE A 109 -9.78 9.41 12.90
CA PHE A 109 -9.49 10.73 13.43
C PHE A 109 -8.12 10.74 14.08
N VAL A 110 -7.32 11.73 13.74
CA VAL A 110 -5.93 11.84 14.18
C VAL A 110 -5.89 12.58 15.51
N LEU A 111 -5.40 11.89 16.52
CA LEU A 111 -5.13 12.42 17.84
C LEU A 111 -3.70 12.95 17.88
N ASP A 112 -3.56 14.24 18.16
CA ASP A 112 -2.29 14.87 18.48
C ASP A 112 -2.34 15.42 19.91
N CYS A 113 -1.43 14.95 20.74
CA CYS A 113 -1.43 15.16 22.18
C CYS A 113 -2.76 14.74 22.84
N ASN A 114 -3.67 15.68 23.07
CA ASN A 114 -4.99 15.42 23.66
C ASN A 114 -6.12 16.10 22.87
N ARG A 115 -5.90 16.33 21.57
CA ARG A 115 -6.85 17.00 20.67
C ARG A 115 -6.98 16.21 19.38
N VAL A 116 -8.20 16.08 18.88
CA VAL A 116 -8.43 15.60 17.52
C VAL A 116 -8.13 16.75 16.56
N SER A 117 -7.08 16.62 15.77
CA SER A 117 -6.58 17.67 14.88
C SER A 117 -6.69 17.30 13.39
N GLY A 118 -6.82 16.01 13.08
CA GLY A 118 -6.79 15.53 11.71
C GLY A 118 -7.73 14.38 11.43
N ILE A 119 -7.72 13.95 10.17
CA ILE A 119 -8.45 12.81 9.65
C ILE A 119 -7.58 12.09 8.62
N VAL A 120 -7.72 10.77 8.56
CA VAL A 120 -7.16 9.91 7.52
C VAL A 120 -8.27 9.03 6.99
N THR A 121 -8.35 8.89 5.68
CA THR A 121 -9.32 8.07 4.96
C THR A 121 -8.60 7.09 4.04
N CYS A 122 -9.34 6.13 3.46
CA CYS A 122 -8.78 5.28 2.42
C CYS A 122 -8.24 6.07 1.21
N GLY A 123 -8.80 7.25 0.91
CA GLY A 123 -8.31 8.10 -0.18
C GLY A 123 -6.87 8.57 0.03
N ASP A 124 -6.47 8.76 1.29
CA ASP A 124 -5.12 9.20 1.65
C ASP A 124 -4.05 8.12 1.41
N LEU A 125 -4.46 6.87 1.16
CA LEU A 125 -3.56 5.81 0.71
C LEU A 125 -2.99 6.06 -0.70
N GLN A 126 -3.54 7.00 -1.47
CA GLN A 126 -2.93 7.47 -2.73
C GLN A 126 -1.68 8.34 -2.51
N LYS A 127 -1.43 8.83 -1.29
CA LYS A 127 -0.34 9.78 -1.03
C LYS A 127 1.03 9.14 -1.16
N ALA A 128 2.02 9.98 -1.48
CA ALA A 128 3.38 9.56 -1.77
C ALA A 128 4.00 8.60 -0.72
N PRO A 129 3.85 8.81 0.60
CA PRO A 129 4.43 7.89 1.60
C PRO A 129 3.89 6.45 1.50
N VAL A 130 2.59 6.28 1.24
CA VAL A 130 1.98 4.95 1.06
C VAL A 130 2.42 4.33 -0.26
N ARG A 131 2.50 5.12 -1.33
CA ARG A 131 3.05 4.65 -2.62
C ARG A 131 4.49 4.18 -2.47
N MET A 132 5.31 4.90 -1.70
CA MET A 132 6.70 4.51 -1.40
C MET A 132 6.77 3.20 -0.63
N LEU A 133 5.89 2.98 0.37
CA LEU A 133 5.79 1.72 1.09
C LEU A 133 5.47 0.55 0.15
N LEU A 134 4.41 0.69 -0.65
CA LEU A 134 3.96 -0.36 -1.58
C LEU A 134 5.01 -0.64 -2.66
N PHE A 135 5.67 0.40 -3.17
CA PHE A 135 6.75 0.26 -4.13
C PHE A 135 7.97 -0.45 -3.52
N GLY A 136 8.31 -0.15 -2.26
CA GLY A 136 9.36 -0.85 -1.52
C GLY A 136 9.06 -2.34 -1.38
N LEU A 137 7.85 -2.70 -0.98
CA LEU A 137 7.41 -4.11 -0.85
C LEU A 137 7.53 -4.85 -2.19
N LEU A 138 7.06 -4.24 -3.28
CA LEU A 138 7.15 -4.82 -4.63
C LEU A 138 8.60 -4.98 -5.11
N THR A 139 9.43 -3.98 -4.86
CA THR A 139 10.86 -4.01 -5.23
C THR A 139 11.57 -5.16 -4.52
N LEU A 140 11.37 -5.29 -3.21
CA LEU A 140 11.97 -6.37 -2.43
C LEU A 140 11.43 -7.75 -2.83
N LEU A 141 10.14 -7.85 -3.15
CA LEU A 141 9.56 -9.06 -3.68
C LEU A 141 10.24 -9.45 -5.00
N GLU A 142 10.34 -8.52 -5.95
CA GLU A 142 10.97 -8.77 -7.25
C GLU A 142 12.44 -9.18 -7.12
N MET A 143 13.20 -8.53 -6.23
CA MET A 143 14.59 -8.88 -5.92
C MET A 143 14.70 -10.29 -5.32
N ASN A 144 13.81 -10.65 -4.41
CA ASN A 144 13.82 -11.98 -3.80
C ASN A 144 13.39 -13.08 -4.78
N LEU A 145 12.39 -12.84 -5.65
CA LEU A 145 12.06 -13.78 -6.71
C LEU A 145 13.26 -14.05 -7.61
N LEU A 146 14.00 -13.00 -8.00
CA LEU A 146 15.23 -13.13 -8.79
C LEU A 146 16.32 -13.93 -8.04
N ARG A 147 16.49 -13.69 -6.73
CA ARG A 147 17.40 -14.46 -5.87
C ARG A 147 17.06 -15.95 -5.88
N LEU A 148 15.78 -16.29 -5.73
CA LEU A 148 15.30 -17.67 -5.76
C LEU A 148 15.54 -18.31 -7.13
N VAL A 149 15.26 -17.59 -8.22
CA VAL A 149 15.54 -18.07 -9.58
C VAL A 149 17.02 -18.40 -9.75
N ARG A 150 17.94 -17.50 -9.33
CA ARG A 150 19.39 -17.74 -9.37
C ARG A 150 19.82 -19.00 -8.61
N ARG A 151 19.16 -19.30 -7.50
CA ARG A 151 19.45 -20.47 -6.66
C ARG A 151 18.98 -21.77 -7.31
N TYR A 152 17.76 -21.77 -7.84
CA TYR A 152 17.11 -22.99 -8.34
C TYR A 152 17.43 -23.31 -9.80
N TYR A 153 17.91 -22.34 -10.58
CA TYR A 153 18.25 -22.51 -11.99
C TYR A 153 19.75 -22.27 -12.24
N SER A 154 20.57 -23.27 -11.93
CA SER A 154 22.01 -23.23 -12.22
C SER A 154 22.30 -23.32 -13.73
N GLN A 155 23.44 -22.76 -14.16
CA GLN A 155 23.95 -22.86 -15.54
C GLN A 155 22.92 -22.42 -16.60
N ASP A 156 22.21 -21.33 -16.33
CA ASP A 156 21.20 -20.76 -17.24
C ASP A 156 20.06 -21.71 -17.65
N SER A 157 19.80 -22.75 -16.85
CA SER A 157 18.69 -23.69 -17.08
C SER A 157 17.31 -23.01 -17.10
N TRP A 158 17.19 -21.82 -16.53
CA TRP A 158 15.97 -20.99 -16.61
C TRP A 158 15.56 -20.67 -18.06
N GLN A 159 16.51 -20.61 -19.00
CA GLN A 159 16.23 -20.36 -20.42
C GLN A 159 15.41 -21.49 -21.07
N GLN A 160 15.38 -22.69 -20.48
CA GLN A 160 14.59 -23.81 -21.00
C GLN A 160 13.12 -23.74 -20.61
N VAL A 161 12.78 -22.92 -19.61
CA VAL A 161 11.41 -22.78 -19.08
C VAL A 161 10.68 -21.62 -19.74
N LEU A 162 11.39 -20.53 -20.03
CA LEU A 162 10.80 -19.35 -20.66
C LEU A 162 10.63 -19.53 -22.16
N LYS A 163 9.61 -18.86 -22.72
CA LYS A 163 9.43 -18.79 -24.18
C LYS A 163 10.57 -18.00 -24.83
N SER A 164 10.95 -18.38 -26.05
CA SER A 164 12.02 -17.74 -26.83
C SER A 164 11.86 -16.23 -26.93
N GLU A 165 10.64 -15.75 -27.21
CA GLU A 165 10.31 -14.31 -27.28
C GLU A 165 10.70 -13.53 -26.01
N ARG A 166 10.54 -14.15 -24.83
CA ARG A 166 10.88 -13.52 -23.54
C ARG A 166 12.38 -13.42 -23.35
N ILE A 167 13.11 -14.45 -23.78
CA ILE A 167 14.57 -14.49 -23.74
C ILE A 167 15.16 -13.47 -24.71
N GLU A 168 14.56 -13.32 -25.90
CA GLU A 168 14.97 -12.31 -26.88
C GLU A 168 14.81 -10.88 -26.35
N ILE A 169 13.70 -10.58 -25.65
CA ILE A 169 13.52 -9.29 -24.98
C ILE A 169 14.62 -9.03 -23.95
N ALA A 170 14.92 -10.01 -23.09
CA ALA A 170 15.99 -9.88 -22.09
C ALA A 170 17.37 -9.69 -22.75
N ARG A 171 17.66 -10.45 -23.83
CA ARG A 171 18.91 -10.34 -24.60
C ARG A 171 19.07 -8.96 -25.23
N ARG A 172 18.00 -8.41 -25.80
CA ARG A 172 18.01 -7.06 -26.37
C ARG A 172 18.35 -6.02 -25.31
N LEU A 173 17.66 -6.03 -24.16
CA LEU A 173 17.92 -5.09 -23.07
C LEU A 173 19.34 -5.22 -22.52
N TRP A 174 19.85 -6.46 -22.44
CA TRP A 174 21.22 -6.75 -22.02
C TRP A 174 22.25 -6.22 -23.03
N GLN A 175 22.03 -6.42 -24.33
CA GLN A 175 22.90 -5.89 -25.40
C GLN A 175 22.94 -4.36 -25.40
N GLU A 176 21.77 -3.71 -25.31
CA GLU A 176 21.68 -2.25 -25.16
C GLU A 176 22.46 -1.76 -23.93
N SER A 177 22.48 -2.54 -22.84
CA SER A 177 23.24 -2.23 -21.63
C SER A 177 24.75 -2.50 -21.76
N GLN A 178 25.16 -3.45 -22.61
CA GLN A 178 26.57 -3.71 -22.93
C GLN A 178 27.19 -2.55 -23.68
N GLU A 179 26.46 -1.97 -24.63
CA GLU A 179 26.88 -0.78 -25.38
C GLU A 179 27.19 0.40 -24.45
N ARG A 180 26.54 0.45 -23.28
CA ARG A 180 26.77 1.46 -22.23
C ARG A 180 27.76 1.04 -21.15
N ASN A 181 28.33 -0.17 -21.22
CA ASN A 181 29.20 -0.76 -20.20
C ASN A 181 28.54 -0.85 -18.80
N GLU A 182 27.23 -1.03 -18.78
CA GLU A 182 26.40 -1.18 -17.57
C GLU A 182 25.96 -2.64 -17.34
N ALA A 183 26.24 -3.51 -18.32
CA ALA A 183 25.71 -4.86 -18.35
C ALA A 183 26.17 -5.70 -17.15
N THR A 184 25.20 -6.31 -16.48
CA THR A 184 25.43 -7.37 -15.49
C THR A 184 25.19 -8.75 -16.15
N ASP A 185 24.54 -9.66 -15.45
CA ASP A 185 24.15 -10.97 -15.97
C ASP A 185 22.86 -10.86 -16.77
N LEU A 186 22.70 -11.63 -17.85
CA LEU A 186 21.47 -11.69 -18.66
C LEU A 186 20.22 -11.94 -17.79
N LEU A 187 20.37 -12.74 -16.73
CA LEU A 187 19.27 -13.02 -15.80
C LEU A 187 18.77 -11.77 -15.06
N ASP A 188 19.56 -10.70 -14.93
CA ASP A 188 19.09 -9.43 -14.33
C ASP A 188 18.12 -8.66 -15.25
N TYR A 189 18.04 -9.02 -16.54
CA TYR A 189 17.24 -8.33 -17.56
C TYR A 189 15.89 -9.00 -17.81
N ILE A 190 15.57 -10.10 -17.10
CA ILE A 190 14.24 -10.69 -17.14
C ILE A 190 13.24 -9.85 -16.32
N GLN A 191 11.97 -9.84 -16.75
CA GLN A 191 10.94 -9.01 -16.14
C GLN A 191 10.24 -9.74 -14.97
N PHE A 192 9.44 -9.01 -14.20
CA PHE A 192 8.64 -9.56 -13.10
C PHE A 192 7.82 -10.80 -13.49
N CYS A 193 7.17 -10.76 -14.66
CA CYS A 193 6.36 -11.87 -15.15
C CYS A 193 7.18 -13.14 -15.47
N ASP A 194 8.44 -12.99 -15.87
CA ASP A 194 9.37 -14.12 -16.09
C ASP A 194 9.80 -14.72 -14.76
N LYS A 195 10.17 -13.86 -13.80
CA LYS A 195 10.53 -14.28 -12.42
C LYS A 195 9.38 -15.05 -11.78
N ARG A 196 8.14 -14.57 -11.94
CA ARG A 196 6.93 -15.28 -11.53
C ARG A 196 6.85 -16.66 -12.18
N GLU A 197 6.96 -16.76 -13.50
CA GLU A 197 6.79 -18.04 -14.20
C GLU A 197 7.81 -19.07 -13.72
N LEU A 198 9.08 -18.67 -13.59
CA LEU A 198 10.16 -19.52 -13.11
C LEU A 198 9.90 -20.02 -11.68
N VAL A 199 9.57 -19.12 -10.76
CA VAL A 199 9.27 -19.50 -9.36
C VAL A 199 8.06 -20.46 -9.29
N LEU A 200 7.02 -20.21 -10.09
CA LEU A 200 5.82 -21.05 -10.11
C LEU A 200 6.00 -22.37 -10.86
N HIS A 201 7.04 -22.51 -11.66
CA HIS A 201 7.40 -23.76 -12.35
C HIS A 201 8.21 -24.70 -11.44
N GLN A 202 8.79 -24.20 -10.34
CA GLN A 202 9.58 -25.01 -9.41
C GLN A 202 8.72 -25.55 -8.26
N PRO A 203 8.42 -26.87 -8.19
CA PRO A 203 7.50 -27.41 -7.18
C PRO A 203 8.02 -27.26 -5.74
N GLU A 204 9.33 -27.30 -5.56
CA GLU A 204 9.96 -27.10 -4.26
C GLU A 204 9.74 -25.68 -3.72
N LEU A 205 9.87 -24.67 -4.59
CA LEU A 205 9.59 -23.28 -4.24
C LEU A 205 8.12 -23.06 -3.89
N LEU A 206 7.18 -23.67 -4.63
CA LEU A 206 5.75 -23.58 -4.29
C LEU A 206 5.49 -24.07 -2.85
N LYS A 207 6.13 -25.17 -2.45
CA LYS A 207 6.00 -25.73 -1.10
C LYS A 207 6.61 -24.82 -0.04
N GLN A 208 7.86 -24.38 -0.24
CA GLN A 208 8.57 -23.53 0.72
C GLN A 208 7.90 -22.16 0.91
N LEU A 209 7.41 -21.57 -0.18
CA LEU A 209 6.70 -20.30 -0.15
C LEU A 209 5.25 -20.42 0.34
N GLY A 210 4.77 -21.64 0.61
CA GLY A 210 3.40 -21.91 1.04
C GLY A 210 2.35 -21.49 0.01
N ILE A 211 2.68 -21.58 -1.29
CA ILE A 211 1.77 -21.28 -2.40
C ILE A 211 0.91 -22.53 -2.66
N LYS A 212 -0.39 -22.42 -2.41
CA LYS A 212 -1.34 -23.56 -2.45
C LYS A 212 -1.41 -24.26 -3.82
N SER A 213 -1.25 -23.52 -4.91
CA SER A 213 -1.25 -24.06 -6.27
C SER A 213 -0.63 -23.08 -7.26
N LYS A 214 -0.14 -23.58 -8.40
CA LYS A 214 0.39 -22.73 -9.50
C LYS A 214 -0.61 -21.63 -9.89
N ARG A 215 -1.89 -21.99 -10.07
CA ARG A 215 -2.96 -21.04 -10.41
C ARG A 215 -3.18 -19.96 -9.34
N SER A 216 -3.13 -20.34 -8.06
CA SER A 216 -3.28 -19.36 -6.97
C SER A 216 -2.10 -18.41 -6.90
N GLY A 217 -0.87 -18.93 -7.03
CA GLY A 217 0.35 -18.13 -7.06
C GLY A 217 0.38 -17.20 -8.28
N GLU A 218 -0.07 -17.68 -9.43
CA GLU A 218 -0.14 -16.88 -10.66
C GLU A 218 -1.11 -15.70 -10.50
N ARG A 219 -2.31 -15.94 -9.96
CA ARG A 219 -3.29 -14.87 -9.70
C ARG A 219 -2.69 -13.81 -8.76
N PHE A 220 -2.10 -14.24 -7.65
CA PHE A 220 -1.52 -13.34 -6.66
C PHE A 220 -0.35 -12.51 -7.23
N LEU A 221 0.62 -13.16 -7.89
CA LEU A 221 1.78 -12.46 -8.46
C LEU A 221 1.39 -11.59 -9.66
N LYS A 222 0.33 -11.92 -10.42
CA LYS A 222 -0.25 -11.01 -11.42
C LYS A 222 -0.85 -9.77 -10.76
N SER A 223 -1.59 -9.90 -9.66
CA SER A 223 -2.09 -8.74 -8.92
C SER A 223 -0.96 -7.83 -8.42
N ALA A 224 0.13 -8.40 -7.92
CA ALA A 224 1.34 -7.66 -7.55
C ALA A 224 1.98 -6.94 -8.76
N GLU A 225 2.09 -7.62 -9.91
CA GLU A 225 2.57 -7.01 -11.16
C GLU A 225 1.69 -5.85 -11.62
N HIS A 226 0.36 -5.98 -11.54
CA HIS A 226 -0.56 -4.90 -11.87
C HIS A 226 -0.39 -3.70 -10.93
N LEU A 227 -0.24 -3.94 -9.62
CA LEU A 227 0.04 -2.87 -8.66
C LEU A 227 1.37 -2.16 -8.95
N ARG A 228 2.43 -2.91 -9.29
CA ARG A 228 3.72 -2.35 -9.72
C ARG A 228 3.56 -1.41 -10.91
N ASN A 229 2.82 -1.84 -11.93
CA ASN A 229 2.58 -1.02 -13.12
C ASN A 229 1.80 0.26 -12.77
N ARG A 230 0.76 0.18 -11.92
CA ARG A 230 0.02 1.37 -11.46
C ARG A 230 0.89 2.34 -10.69
N LEU A 231 1.75 1.85 -9.81
CA LEU A 231 2.71 2.66 -9.06
C LEU A 231 3.71 3.36 -9.99
N ALA A 232 4.29 2.62 -10.94
CA ALA A 232 5.25 3.15 -11.90
C ALA A 232 4.66 4.25 -12.82
N HIS A 233 3.36 4.14 -13.14
CA HIS A 233 2.67 5.10 -14.01
C HIS A 233 1.89 6.18 -13.25
N ALA A 234 2.10 6.31 -11.93
CA ALA A 234 1.39 7.27 -11.07
C ALA A 234 -0.16 7.17 -11.14
N GLN A 235 -0.71 6.02 -11.53
CA GLN A 235 -2.15 5.80 -11.69
C GLN A 235 -2.85 5.64 -10.34
N ASP A 236 -4.18 5.71 -10.35
CA ASP A 236 -5.02 5.40 -9.18
C ASP A 236 -4.76 3.95 -8.70
N LEU A 237 -4.37 3.79 -7.43
CA LEU A 237 -4.01 2.50 -6.84
C LEU A 237 -5.12 1.45 -6.86
N VAL A 238 -6.39 1.88 -6.80
CA VAL A 238 -7.56 1.00 -6.74
C VAL A 238 -8.33 0.94 -8.06
N SER A 239 -7.84 1.54 -9.14
CA SER A 239 -8.47 1.40 -10.46
C SER A 239 -8.68 -0.06 -10.86
N GLY A 240 -9.94 -0.47 -11.04
CA GLY A 240 -10.33 -1.86 -11.33
C GLY A 240 -10.25 -2.83 -10.14
N SER A 241 -10.17 -2.31 -8.91
CA SER A 241 -10.12 -3.08 -7.64
C SER A 241 -10.72 -2.26 -6.48
N SER A 242 -10.53 -2.69 -5.24
CA SER A 242 -10.97 -2.01 -4.02
C SER A 242 -9.83 -1.73 -3.05
N TRP A 243 -10.04 -0.81 -2.10
CA TRP A 243 -9.12 -0.56 -1.00
C TRP A 243 -8.83 -1.82 -0.18
N THR A 244 -9.86 -2.63 0.07
CA THR A 244 -9.75 -3.91 0.78
C THR A 244 -8.83 -4.89 0.04
N GLU A 245 -8.94 -4.98 -1.28
CA GLU A 245 -8.07 -5.83 -2.10
C GLU A 245 -6.63 -5.31 -2.14
N LEU A 246 -6.43 -3.99 -2.22
CA LEU A 246 -5.11 -3.37 -2.16
C LEU A 246 -4.40 -3.66 -0.83
N ILE A 247 -5.10 -3.47 0.29
CA ILE A 247 -4.58 -3.72 1.64
C ILE A 247 -4.25 -5.21 1.80
N SER A 248 -5.17 -6.10 1.40
CA SER A 248 -4.94 -7.55 1.47
C SER A 248 -3.76 -7.99 0.60
N LEU A 249 -3.58 -7.36 -0.57
CA LEU A 249 -2.44 -7.61 -1.45
C LEU A 249 -1.12 -7.17 -0.80
N ALA A 250 -1.09 -5.98 -0.17
CA ALA A 250 0.08 -5.48 0.53
C ALA A 250 0.51 -6.43 1.67
N GLU A 251 -0.43 -6.86 2.51
CA GLU A 251 -0.17 -7.84 3.58
C GLU A 251 0.32 -9.18 3.04
N ALA A 252 -0.31 -9.70 1.96
CA ALA A 252 0.09 -10.95 1.36
C ALA A 252 1.48 -10.88 0.68
N MET A 253 1.83 -9.74 0.08
CA MET A 253 3.19 -9.49 -0.43
C MET A 253 4.22 -9.49 0.69
N GLU A 254 3.90 -8.83 1.81
CA GLU A 254 4.77 -8.78 2.97
C GLU A 254 5.00 -10.19 3.56
N GLN A 255 3.95 -11.00 3.71
CA GLN A 255 4.05 -12.38 4.18
C GLN A 255 4.84 -13.28 3.22
N LEU A 256 4.61 -13.16 1.91
CA LEU A 256 5.38 -13.91 0.92
C LEU A 256 6.85 -13.52 0.97
N LEU A 257 7.15 -12.23 1.12
CA LEU A 257 8.51 -11.71 1.19
C LEU A 257 9.29 -12.32 2.36
N VAL A 258 8.68 -12.41 3.55
CA VAL A 258 9.29 -13.11 4.70
C VAL A 258 9.63 -14.56 4.35
N ARG A 259 8.68 -15.30 3.75
CA ARG A 259 8.93 -16.69 3.34
C ARG A 259 10.02 -16.79 2.28
N CYS A 260 10.07 -15.85 1.33
CA CYS A 260 11.13 -15.80 0.34
C CYS A 260 12.49 -15.62 1.01
N GLU A 261 12.60 -14.86 2.09
CA GLU A 261 13.86 -14.61 2.81
C GLU A 261 14.33 -15.81 3.64
N ASP A 262 13.39 -16.58 4.18
CA ASP A 262 13.65 -17.82 4.94
C ASP A 262 14.17 -18.97 4.06
N VAL A 263 14.01 -18.88 2.74
CA VAL A 263 14.66 -19.81 1.81
C VAL A 263 16.15 -19.48 1.72
N GLU A 264 16.94 -20.21 2.51
CA GLU A 264 18.41 -20.21 2.46
C GLU A 264 18.92 -20.77 1.15
#